data_AF-A0A9D2KR67-F1
#
_entry.id   AF-A0A9D2KR67-F1
#
_cell.length_a   1.000
_cell.length_b   1.000
_cell.length_c   1.000
_cell.angle_alpha   90.00
_cell.angle_beta   90.00
_cell.angle_gamma   90.00
#
_symmetry.space_group_name_H-M   'P 1'
#
loop_
_entity.id
_entity.type
_entity.pdbx_description
1 polymer ?
#
loop_
_entity_poly.entity_id
_entity_poly.type
_entity_poly.pdbx_seq_one_letter_code
_entity_poly.pdbx_strand_id
1 'polypeptide(L)'
;MPQASSSRRRLHPPSGNFSGLFVPQDATRRKAAQVLARFDACMESFLELWTLHMQAAGYLSFTTARRDDCVTACRAFLQPVLRHAAMPQAVTFETLRDNADGWADALLQAGVRHYRRGISVGMYLGCFKTFIMALEDALALLPRLCPRIPADQIPAAVEFLRLHAHAFEVLWTDAGMREVAAMRQASECSPECSCQDELLRLLTLEKCRFENIFNSTSDGVLVMDEDCRVATANRSLRQYAGEGIEGKPVWEVLGLEGESREEFFRYYPIGQTVEVSPFGEGLFFRLSVTSLGSVSLASAGEYLVLLTNITPQVLQREMMEEAIGRHASALLEEKRRLEELDITLRTVLSTIHAERDSRREELSSHVRRLLLPALDRIGREQDAVARKAVIRLVRDSLLSPISGGGEERPHDGLSRLTLAELNVCRFIRAGHGTKEIARLLNISPETVQTHRRNIRRKLGLRGRETQLAVHLLHAGGKSASASSEDSSPSSSSPDGPADRVEAPTR
;
A
#
# COMPACT_ATOMS: atom_id res chain seq x y z
N MET A 1 53.47 -64.53 -10.58
CA MET A 1 54.90 -64.42 -10.94
C MET A 1 54.96 -64.13 -12.43
N PRO A 2 55.66 -63.09 -12.92
CA PRO A 2 56.78 -62.38 -12.30
C PRO A 2 56.45 -60.94 -11.85
N GLN A 3 57.19 -60.47 -10.86
CA GLN A 3 57.16 -59.11 -10.33
C GLN A 3 57.95 -58.17 -11.25
N ALA A 4 57.33 -57.09 -11.71
CA ALA A 4 58.03 -55.96 -12.33
C ALA A 4 58.35 -54.93 -11.24
N SER A 5 59.59 -54.95 -10.77
CA SER A 5 60.16 -53.96 -9.86
C SER A 5 60.27 -52.60 -10.56
N SER A 6 59.31 -51.71 -10.31
CA SER A 6 59.41 -50.28 -10.64
C SER A 6 60.37 -49.60 -9.67
N SER A 7 61.65 -49.55 -10.06
CA SER A 7 62.67 -48.76 -9.41
C SER A 7 62.35 -47.27 -9.60
N ARG A 8 61.61 -46.68 -8.65
CA ARG A 8 61.53 -45.23 -8.45
C ARG A 8 62.96 -44.71 -8.23
N ARG A 9 63.56 -44.08 -9.25
CA ARG A 9 64.76 -43.25 -9.07
C ARG A 9 64.40 -42.13 -8.09
N ARG A 10 64.78 -42.31 -6.82
CA ARG A 10 64.88 -41.20 -5.86
C ARG A 10 66.02 -40.32 -6.34
N LEU A 11 65.70 -39.22 -7.01
CA LEU A 11 66.63 -38.12 -7.17
C LEU A 11 66.86 -37.56 -5.76
N HIS A 12 68.03 -37.84 -5.19
CA HIS A 12 68.52 -37.09 -4.03
C HIS A 12 68.60 -35.61 -4.44
N PRO A 13 68.11 -34.67 -3.62
CA PRO A 13 68.31 -33.26 -3.91
C PRO A 13 69.81 -32.96 -3.78
N PRO A 14 70.40 -32.23 -4.75
CA PRO A 14 71.74 -31.71 -4.58
C PRO A 14 71.73 -30.73 -3.40
N SER A 15 72.57 -30.99 -2.42
CA SER A 15 72.93 -30.07 -1.35
C SER A 15 73.55 -28.82 -1.95
N GLY A 16 72.74 -27.76 -2.08
CA GLY A 16 73.16 -26.46 -2.58
C GLY A 16 71.99 -25.48 -2.58
N ASN A 17 72.07 -24.46 -1.72
CA ASN A 17 71.15 -23.33 -1.64
C ASN A 17 71.06 -22.60 -3.00
N PHE A 18 70.10 -22.98 -3.85
CA PHE A 18 69.72 -22.24 -5.05
C PHE A 18 68.24 -22.51 -5.34
N SER A 19 67.34 -21.64 -4.90
CA SER A 19 66.01 -21.58 -5.51
C SER A 19 65.59 -20.17 -5.91
N GLY A 20 66.13 -19.11 -5.32
CA GLY A 20 65.72 -17.72 -5.63
C GLY A 20 64.22 -17.46 -5.40
N LEU A 21 63.50 -18.43 -4.82
CA LEU A 21 62.09 -18.37 -4.52
C LEU A 21 61.91 -17.68 -3.17
N PHE A 22 60.90 -16.83 -3.09
CA PHE A 22 60.56 -16.10 -1.87
C PHE A 22 60.32 -17.08 -0.70
N VAL A 23 61.13 -16.95 0.35
CA VAL A 23 60.94 -17.65 1.62
C VAL A 23 60.46 -16.62 2.64
N PRO A 24 59.19 -16.64 3.04
CA PRO A 24 58.66 -15.68 3.99
C PRO A 24 59.36 -15.84 5.36
N GLN A 25 60.07 -14.78 5.78
CA GLN A 25 60.69 -14.72 7.09
C GLN A 25 59.63 -14.81 8.21
N ASP A 26 60.01 -15.31 9.38
CA ASP A 26 59.11 -15.46 10.54
C ASP A 26 58.37 -14.17 10.90
N ALA A 27 59.04 -13.01 10.79
CA ALA A 27 58.43 -11.72 11.03
C ALA A 27 57.31 -11.40 10.02
N THR A 28 57.54 -11.67 8.74
CA THR A 28 56.55 -11.49 7.66
C THR A 28 55.35 -12.40 7.87
N ARG A 29 55.57 -13.67 8.25
CA ARG A 29 54.50 -14.64 8.52
C ARG A 29 53.62 -14.22 9.70
N ARG A 30 54.22 -13.76 10.80
CA ARG A 30 53.46 -13.25 11.96
C ARG A 30 52.63 -12.02 11.62
N LYS A 31 53.17 -11.09 10.83
CA LYS A 31 52.41 -9.93 10.33
C LYS A 31 51.25 -10.38 9.44
N ALA A 32 51.49 -11.29 8.51
CA ALA A 32 50.44 -11.86 7.66
C ALA A 32 49.32 -12.54 8.47
N ALA A 33 49.67 -13.34 9.49
CA ALA A 33 48.71 -14.00 10.36
C ALA A 33 47.80 -13.00 11.11
N GLN A 34 48.37 -11.90 11.62
CA GLN A 34 47.62 -10.85 12.32
C GLN A 34 46.59 -10.17 11.41
N VAL A 35 46.97 -9.89 10.16
CA VAL A 35 46.10 -9.28 9.15
C VAL A 35 45.00 -10.25 8.71
N LEU A 36 45.38 -11.47 8.28
CA LEU A 36 44.46 -12.46 7.72
C LEU A 36 43.42 -12.95 8.74
N ALA A 37 43.77 -13.00 10.03
CA ALA A 37 42.83 -13.34 11.11
C ALA A 37 41.66 -12.34 11.25
N ARG A 38 41.73 -11.19 10.59
CA ARG A 38 40.71 -10.14 10.62
C ARG A 38 40.03 -9.93 9.28
N PHE A 39 40.26 -10.81 8.31
CA PHE A 39 39.71 -10.69 6.96
C PHE A 39 38.17 -10.64 6.96
N ASP A 40 37.49 -11.31 7.89
CA ASP A 40 36.02 -11.25 7.98
C ASP A 40 35.48 -9.82 8.08
N ALA A 41 36.26 -8.86 8.59
CA ALA A 41 35.87 -7.46 8.65
C ALA A 41 35.79 -6.75 7.28
N CYS A 42 36.41 -7.29 6.24
CA CYS A 42 36.32 -6.78 4.86
C CYS A 42 35.62 -7.75 3.89
N MET A 43 34.90 -8.77 4.41
CA MET A 43 34.18 -9.75 3.58
C MET A 43 33.17 -9.12 2.62
N GLU A 44 32.43 -8.10 3.07
CA GLU A 44 31.48 -7.38 2.21
C GLU A 44 32.18 -6.69 1.04
N SER A 45 33.25 -5.94 1.33
CA SER A 45 34.06 -5.27 0.31
C SER A 45 34.66 -6.27 -0.67
N PHE A 46 35.10 -7.44 -0.18
CA PHE A 46 35.58 -8.51 -1.05
C PHE A 46 34.50 -9.00 -2.03
N LEU A 47 33.27 -9.23 -1.58
CA LEU A 47 32.18 -9.70 -2.45
C LEU A 47 31.83 -8.68 -3.54
N GLU A 48 31.80 -7.39 -3.17
CA GLU A 48 31.57 -6.30 -4.12
C GLU A 48 32.72 -6.18 -5.14
N LEU A 49 33.96 -6.16 -4.67
CA LEU A 49 35.15 -6.07 -5.52
C LEU A 49 35.30 -7.28 -6.43
N TRP A 50 34.98 -8.49 -5.95
CA TRP A 50 35.04 -9.68 -6.78
C TRP A 50 34.01 -9.65 -7.89
N THR A 51 32.80 -9.16 -7.62
CA THR A 51 31.77 -8.93 -8.65
C THR A 51 32.28 -7.98 -9.73
N LEU A 52 32.93 -6.88 -9.34
CA LEU A 52 33.52 -5.91 -10.26
C LEU A 52 34.64 -6.52 -11.13
N HIS A 53 35.57 -7.25 -10.51
CA HIS A 53 36.67 -7.91 -11.22
C HIS A 53 36.16 -9.01 -12.17
N MET A 54 35.15 -9.78 -11.74
CA MET A 54 34.47 -10.77 -12.58
C MET A 54 33.77 -10.11 -13.78
N GLN A 55 33.14 -8.95 -13.60
CA GLN A 55 32.52 -8.20 -14.68
C GLN A 55 33.57 -7.69 -15.67
N ALA A 56 34.65 -7.09 -15.17
CA ALA A 56 35.73 -6.55 -15.98
C ALA A 56 36.44 -7.64 -16.81
N ALA A 57 36.61 -8.84 -16.24
CA ALA A 57 37.18 -10.00 -16.92
C ALA A 57 36.19 -10.75 -17.83
N GLY A 58 34.92 -10.31 -17.89
CA GLY A 58 33.87 -10.96 -18.70
C GLY A 58 33.38 -12.30 -18.15
N TYR A 59 33.67 -12.62 -16.89
CA TYR A 59 33.26 -13.88 -16.25
C TYR A 59 31.93 -13.80 -15.49
N LEU A 60 31.42 -12.60 -15.21
CA LEU A 60 30.20 -12.41 -14.39
C LEU A 60 28.94 -13.03 -15.02
N SER A 61 28.81 -13.00 -16.35
CA SER A 61 27.69 -13.63 -17.07
C SER A 61 27.67 -15.15 -16.98
N PHE A 62 28.75 -15.76 -16.48
CA PHE A 62 28.93 -17.21 -16.45
C PHE A 62 28.96 -17.79 -15.04
N THR A 63 28.84 -16.96 -13.99
CA THR A 63 28.75 -17.44 -12.61
C THR A 63 27.30 -17.61 -12.19
N THR A 64 26.99 -18.74 -11.56
CA THR A 64 25.70 -19.02 -10.88
C THR A 64 25.85 -19.09 -9.37
N ALA A 65 27.04 -18.73 -8.86
CA ALA A 65 27.36 -18.82 -7.44
C ALA A 65 26.50 -17.86 -6.62
N ARG A 66 25.85 -18.38 -5.57
CA ARG A 66 25.18 -17.54 -4.58
C ARG A 66 26.20 -16.89 -3.69
N ARG A 67 25.77 -15.84 -3.00
CA ARG A 67 26.59 -15.13 -2.02
C ARG A 67 27.21 -16.05 -0.96
N ASP A 68 26.44 -17.02 -0.46
CA ASP A 68 26.94 -17.99 0.53
C ASP A 68 28.01 -18.94 -0.05
N ASP A 69 27.90 -19.29 -1.33
CA ASP A 69 28.90 -20.09 -2.04
C ASP A 69 30.21 -19.31 -2.16
N CYS A 70 30.12 -18.01 -2.47
CA CYS A 70 31.26 -17.11 -2.56
C CYS A 70 31.99 -16.96 -1.21
N VAL A 71 31.24 -16.78 -0.12
CA VAL A 71 31.81 -16.72 1.24
C VAL A 71 32.48 -18.04 1.62
N THR A 72 31.85 -19.16 1.27
CA THR A 72 32.41 -20.51 1.53
C THR A 72 33.71 -20.72 0.76
N ALA A 73 33.78 -20.33 -0.51
CA ALA A 73 35.00 -20.39 -1.32
C ALA A 73 36.11 -19.48 -0.76
N CYS A 74 35.74 -18.26 -0.31
CA CYS A 74 36.65 -17.33 0.36
C CYS A 74 37.31 -17.96 1.60
N ARG A 75 36.51 -18.54 2.48
CA ARG A 75 37.00 -19.22 3.68
C ARG A 75 37.81 -20.48 3.36
N ALA A 76 37.40 -21.25 2.35
CA ALA A 76 38.11 -22.44 1.92
C ALA A 76 39.54 -22.13 1.45
N PHE A 77 39.76 -20.95 0.86
CA PHE A 77 41.10 -20.49 0.49
C PHE A 77 41.86 -19.86 1.67
N LEU A 78 41.23 -18.94 2.42
CA LEU A 78 41.92 -18.16 3.45
C LEU A 78 42.24 -18.96 4.72
N GLN A 79 41.43 -19.96 5.09
CA GLN A 79 41.65 -20.72 6.32
C GLN A 79 42.97 -21.51 6.28
N PRO A 80 43.33 -22.25 5.21
CA PRO A 80 44.66 -22.83 5.09
C PRO A 80 45.79 -21.80 5.08
N VAL A 81 45.61 -20.67 4.38
CA VAL A 81 46.60 -19.58 4.35
C VAL A 81 46.86 -19.05 5.77
N LEU A 82 45.81 -18.82 6.56
CA LEU A 82 45.94 -18.37 7.95
C LEU A 82 46.63 -19.42 8.82
N ARG A 83 46.29 -20.72 8.65
CA ARG A 83 46.95 -21.81 9.38
C ARG A 83 48.45 -21.83 9.09
N HIS A 84 48.85 -21.74 7.82
CA HIS A 84 50.25 -21.68 7.39
C HIS A 84 51.00 -20.46 7.91
N ALA A 85 50.34 -19.30 7.98
CA ALA A 85 50.93 -18.10 8.55
C ALA A 85 51.19 -18.23 10.07
N ALA A 86 50.38 -19.03 10.77
CA ALA A 86 50.50 -19.27 12.21
C ALA A 86 51.45 -20.42 12.58
N MET A 87 51.81 -21.30 11.64
CA MET A 87 52.72 -22.43 11.90
C MET A 87 54.16 -21.96 12.17
N PRO A 88 54.91 -22.66 13.04
CA PRO A 88 56.32 -22.31 13.29
C PRO A 88 57.24 -22.66 12.12
N GLN A 89 56.89 -23.64 11.29
CA GLN A 89 57.70 -24.08 10.14
C GLN A 89 57.56 -23.14 8.94
N ALA A 90 58.67 -22.80 8.29
CA ALA A 90 58.66 -21.96 7.11
C ALA A 90 57.91 -22.65 5.95
N VAL A 91 56.89 -21.97 5.43
CA VAL A 91 56.10 -22.43 4.29
C VAL A 91 56.69 -21.85 3.02
N THR A 92 57.10 -22.71 2.10
CA THR A 92 57.67 -22.34 0.80
C THR A 92 56.75 -22.78 -0.33
N PHE A 93 56.96 -22.22 -1.52
CA PHE A 93 56.23 -22.62 -2.73
C PHE A 93 56.29 -24.14 -2.97
N GLU A 94 57.46 -24.76 -2.76
CA GLU A 94 57.67 -26.20 -2.94
C GLU A 94 56.79 -27.02 -2.00
N THR A 95 56.76 -26.65 -0.72
CA THR A 95 55.92 -27.34 0.29
C THR A 95 54.43 -27.20 -0.02
N LEU A 96 53.99 -26.05 -0.50
CA LEU A 96 52.59 -25.81 -0.87
C LEU A 96 52.20 -26.55 -2.14
N ARG A 97 53.07 -26.58 -3.16
CA ARG A 97 52.83 -27.29 -4.41
C ARG A 97 52.70 -28.79 -4.20
N ASP A 98 53.38 -29.35 -3.21
CA ASP A 98 53.26 -30.79 -2.92
C ASP A 98 51.93 -31.15 -2.24
N ASN A 99 51.18 -30.16 -1.74
CA ASN A 99 49.86 -30.29 -1.12
C ASN A 99 49.78 -31.43 -0.08
N ALA A 100 50.86 -31.66 0.66
CA ALA A 100 51.00 -32.83 1.55
C ALA A 100 50.00 -32.83 2.73
N ASP A 101 49.52 -31.65 3.12
CA ASP A 101 48.55 -31.44 4.18
C ASP A 101 47.11 -31.23 3.66
N GLY A 102 46.90 -31.37 2.34
CA GLY A 102 45.59 -31.26 1.71
C GLY A 102 45.00 -29.84 1.71
N TRP A 103 45.83 -28.80 1.85
CA TRP A 103 45.37 -27.42 1.97
C TRP A 103 44.54 -26.95 0.77
N ALA A 104 44.82 -27.46 -0.43
CA ALA A 104 44.14 -27.09 -1.67
C ALA A 104 42.96 -27.98 -2.04
N ASP A 105 42.73 -29.10 -1.33
CA ASP A 105 41.80 -30.16 -1.75
C ASP A 105 40.37 -29.66 -1.95
N ALA A 106 39.89 -28.80 -1.05
CA ALA A 106 38.54 -28.23 -1.14
C ALA A 106 38.34 -27.41 -2.42
N LEU A 107 39.35 -26.61 -2.79
CA LEU A 107 39.33 -25.78 -4.00
C LEU A 107 39.50 -26.63 -5.26
N LEU A 108 40.41 -27.61 -5.24
CA LEU A 108 40.57 -28.56 -6.34
C LEU A 108 39.26 -29.31 -6.62
N GLN A 109 38.61 -29.84 -5.59
CA GLN A 109 37.31 -30.52 -5.74
C GLN A 109 36.21 -29.57 -6.22
N ALA A 110 36.20 -28.31 -5.76
CA ALA A 110 35.27 -27.31 -6.27
C ALA A 110 35.49 -27.06 -7.77
N GLY A 111 36.73 -26.88 -8.20
CA GLY A 111 37.08 -26.73 -9.60
C GLY A 111 36.65 -27.93 -10.44
N VAL A 112 36.87 -29.17 -9.98
CA VAL A 112 36.42 -30.38 -10.69
C VAL A 112 34.89 -30.42 -10.84
N ARG A 113 34.13 -30.05 -9.79
CA ARG A 113 32.67 -29.95 -9.89
C ARG A 113 32.22 -28.90 -10.90
N HIS A 114 32.91 -27.77 -10.97
CA HIS A 114 32.65 -26.72 -11.96
C HIS A 114 33.01 -27.18 -13.38
N TYR A 115 34.10 -27.91 -13.54
CA TYR A 115 34.49 -28.51 -14.81
C TYR A 115 33.44 -29.47 -15.34
N ARG A 116 32.90 -30.35 -14.49
CA ARG A 116 31.77 -31.25 -14.85
C ARG A 116 30.46 -30.51 -15.19
N ARG A 117 30.39 -29.21 -14.90
CA ARG A 117 29.26 -28.32 -15.25
C ARG A 117 29.58 -27.44 -16.47
N GLY A 118 30.65 -27.73 -17.20
CA GLY A 118 31.04 -27.03 -18.44
C GLY A 118 31.96 -25.82 -18.24
N ILE A 119 32.53 -25.61 -17.05
CA ILE A 119 33.53 -24.54 -16.84
C ILE A 119 34.91 -25.06 -17.20
N SER A 120 35.53 -24.52 -18.25
CA SER A 120 36.86 -24.97 -18.68
C SER A 120 37.94 -24.73 -17.61
N VAL A 121 39.02 -25.51 -17.67
CA VAL A 121 40.18 -25.37 -16.76
C VAL A 121 40.72 -23.94 -16.75
N GLY A 122 40.84 -23.33 -17.94
CA GLY A 122 41.32 -21.96 -18.09
C GLY A 122 40.34 -20.92 -17.56
N MET A 123 39.03 -21.15 -17.72
CA MET A 123 38.00 -20.26 -17.19
C MET A 123 37.97 -20.28 -15.66
N TYR A 124 38.04 -21.46 -15.04
CA TYR A 124 38.13 -21.56 -13.58
C TYR A 124 39.36 -20.81 -13.04
N LEU A 125 40.50 -20.97 -13.70
CA LEU A 125 41.72 -20.24 -13.36
C LEU A 125 41.55 -18.72 -13.52
N GLY A 126 40.87 -18.27 -14.57
CA GLY A 126 40.52 -16.87 -14.79
C GLY A 126 39.64 -16.30 -13.66
N CYS A 127 38.59 -17.02 -13.26
CA CYS A 127 37.75 -16.65 -12.11
C CYS A 127 38.54 -16.67 -10.79
N PHE A 128 39.49 -17.60 -10.64
CA PHE A 128 40.37 -17.63 -9.47
C PHE A 128 41.31 -16.42 -9.44
N LYS A 129 41.83 -15.96 -10.58
CA LYS A 129 42.65 -14.74 -10.65
C LYS A 129 41.86 -13.50 -10.21
N THR A 130 40.63 -13.31 -10.70
CA THR A 130 39.78 -12.18 -10.27
C THR A 130 39.42 -12.26 -8.79
N PHE A 131 39.27 -13.48 -8.26
CA PHE A 131 39.07 -13.73 -6.83
C PHE A 131 40.28 -13.31 -6.01
N ILE A 132 41.50 -13.67 -6.43
CA ILE A 132 42.74 -13.23 -5.75
C ILE A 132 42.91 -11.72 -5.82
N MET A 133 42.65 -11.09 -6.97
CA MET A 133 42.69 -9.62 -7.09
C MET A 133 41.73 -8.94 -6.11
N ALA A 134 40.51 -9.47 -5.98
CA ALA A 134 39.53 -8.96 -5.02
C ALA A 134 39.97 -9.14 -3.56
N LEU A 135 40.63 -10.25 -3.22
CA LEU A 135 41.19 -10.46 -1.89
C LEU A 135 42.30 -9.43 -1.58
N GLU A 136 43.17 -9.15 -2.55
CA GLU A 136 44.25 -8.15 -2.39
C GLU A 136 43.68 -6.74 -2.17
N ASP A 137 42.68 -6.35 -2.98
CA ASP A 137 42.03 -5.04 -2.85
C ASP A 137 41.25 -4.94 -1.53
N ALA A 138 40.57 -6.01 -1.10
CA ALA A 138 39.87 -6.05 0.18
C ALA A 138 40.84 -5.94 1.37
N LEU A 139 42.03 -6.54 1.29
CA LEU A 139 43.09 -6.38 2.29
C LEU A 139 43.60 -4.93 2.35
N ALA A 140 43.70 -4.24 1.22
CA ALA A 140 44.12 -2.83 1.19
C ALA A 140 43.12 -1.88 1.88
N LEU A 141 41.84 -2.26 1.94
CA LEU A 141 40.80 -1.50 2.65
C LEU A 141 40.77 -1.79 4.16
N LEU A 142 41.36 -2.91 4.59
CA LEU A 142 41.27 -3.40 5.97
C LEU A 142 41.77 -2.41 7.04
N PRO A 143 42.87 -1.63 6.85
CA PRO A 143 43.28 -0.62 7.84
C PRO A 143 42.25 0.48 8.09
N ARG A 144 41.39 0.79 7.10
CA ARG A 144 40.30 1.76 7.25
C ARG A 144 39.14 1.19 8.06
N LEU A 145 38.85 -0.09 7.87
CA LEU A 145 37.76 -0.81 8.54
C LEU A 145 38.15 -1.27 9.95
N CYS A 146 39.43 -1.54 10.18
CA CYS A 146 40.00 -2.02 11.44
C CYS A 146 41.26 -1.22 11.80
N PRO A 147 41.14 -0.12 12.57
CA PRO A 147 42.28 0.73 12.96
C PRO A 147 43.38 0.03 13.77
N ARG A 148 43.13 -1.20 14.25
CA ARG A 148 44.10 -2.04 14.97
C ARG A 148 45.15 -2.66 14.05
N ILE A 149 44.94 -2.64 12.74
CA ILE A 149 45.85 -3.23 11.75
C ILE A 149 46.61 -2.09 11.06
N PRO A 150 47.93 -1.98 11.26
CA PRO A 150 48.69 -0.92 10.64
C PRO A 150 48.93 -1.25 9.15
N ALA A 151 48.92 -0.21 8.32
CA ALA A 151 49.00 -0.35 6.86
C ALA A 151 50.32 -0.99 6.38
N ASP A 152 51.39 -0.93 7.18
CA ASP A 152 52.70 -1.53 6.89
C ASP A 152 52.69 -3.07 6.93
N GLN A 153 51.65 -3.68 7.53
CA GLN A 153 51.50 -5.13 7.60
C GLN A 153 50.74 -5.72 6.40
N ILE A 154 50.00 -4.90 5.65
CA ILE A 154 49.23 -5.35 4.48
C ILE A 154 50.10 -6.00 3.40
N PRO A 155 51.27 -5.44 3.03
CA PRO A 155 52.14 -6.07 2.02
C PRO A 155 52.57 -7.50 2.39
N ALA A 156 52.85 -7.75 3.68
CA ALA A 156 53.22 -9.09 4.15
C ALA A 156 52.07 -10.10 3.99
N ALA A 157 50.83 -9.68 4.24
CA ALA A 157 49.65 -10.52 4.05
C ALA A 157 49.39 -10.81 2.56
N VAL A 158 49.49 -9.78 1.71
CA VAL A 158 49.33 -9.91 0.25
C VAL A 158 50.39 -10.84 -0.34
N GLU A 159 51.65 -10.69 0.07
CA GLU A 159 52.75 -11.54 -0.40
C GLU A 159 52.54 -13.01 0.00
N PHE A 160 52.09 -13.26 1.23
CA PHE A 160 51.78 -14.61 1.70
C PHE A 160 50.56 -15.22 0.97
N LEU A 161 49.55 -14.40 0.67
CA LEU A 161 48.38 -14.78 -0.11
C LEU A 161 48.76 -15.13 -1.55
N ARG A 162 49.61 -14.32 -2.20
CA ARG A 162 50.13 -14.58 -3.55
C ARG A 162 50.94 -15.87 -3.62
N LEU A 163 51.75 -16.17 -2.61
CA LEU A 163 52.51 -17.42 -2.54
C LEU A 163 51.57 -18.64 -2.62
N HIS A 164 50.44 -18.60 -1.91
CA HIS A 164 49.42 -19.65 -1.96
C HIS A 164 48.68 -19.65 -3.29
N ALA A 165 48.30 -18.48 -3.81
CA ALA A 165 47.65 -18.37 -5.12
C ALA A 165 48.50 -19.01 -6.22
N HIS A 166 49.79 -18.67 -6.30
CA HIS A 166 50.71 -19.24 -7.27
C HIS A 166 50.87 -20.76 -7.12
N ALA A 167 50.94 -21.27 -5.88
CA ALA A 167 51.02 -22.72 -5.65
C ALA A 167 49.73 -23.43 -6.10
N PHE A 168 48.57 -22.83 -5.81
CA PHE A 168 47.27 -23.34 -6.26
C PHE A 168 47.15 -23.35 -7.78
N GLU A 169 47.63 -22.31 -8.48
CA GLU A 169 47.59 -22.25 -9.95
C GLU A 169 48.30 -23.44 -10.59
N VAL A 170 49.45 -23.84 -10.06
CA VAL A 170 50.18 -25.02 -10.53
C VAL A 170 49.42 -26.30 -10.21
N LEU A 171 48.91 -26.43 -8.99
CA LEU A 171 48.10 -27.59 -8.57
C LEU A 171 46.85 -27.77 -9.43
N TRP A 172 46.12 -26.68 -9.70
CA TRP A 172 44.93 -26.68 -10.53
C TRP A 172 45.25 -26.98 -11.99
N THR A 173 46.35 -26.44 -12.51
CA THR A 173 46.74 -26.71 -13.90
C THR A 173 47.07 -28.19 -14.08
N ASP A 174 47.80 -28.80 -13.15
CA ASP A 174 48.12 -30.24 -13.19
C ASP A 174 46.88 -31.11 -12.96
N ALA A 175 46.05 -30.80 -11.96
CA ALA A 175 44.79 -31.52 -11.70
C ALA A 175 43.81 -31.41 -12.87
N GLY A 176 43.64 -30.20 -13.43
CA GLY A 176 42.79 -29.93 -14.57
C GLY A 176 43.26 -30.64 -15.84
N MET A 177 44.58 -30.67 -16.11
CA MET A 177 45.12 -31.46 -17.22
C MET A 177 44.89 -32.96 -17.04
N ARG A 178 44.99 -33.47 -15.81
CA ARG A 178 44.71 -34.88 -15.51
C ARG A 178 43.23 -35.23 -15.68
N GLU A 179 42.31 -34.37 -15.25
CA GLU A 179 40.86 -34.55 -15.47
C GLU A 179 40.50 -34.47 -16.96
N VAL A 180 41.02 -33.47 -17.68
CA VAL A 180 40.83 -33.36 -19.14
C VAL A 180 41.39 -34.59 -19.85
N ALA A 181 42.55 -35.10 -19.44
CA ALA A 181 43.15 -36.30 -20.01
C ALA A 181 42.34 -37.57 -19.68
N ALA A 182 41.87 -37.72 -18.44
CA ALA A 182 41.03 -38.84 -18.02
C ALA A 182 39.68 -38.84 -18.78
N MET A 183 39.09 -37.67 -18.98
CA MET A 183 37.83 -37.51 -19.72
C MET A 183 38.03 -37.75 -21.22
N ARG A 184 39.15 -37.31 -21.80
CA ARG A 184 39.54 -37.63 -23.18
C ARG A 184 39.77 -39.13 -23.39
N GLN A 185 40.42 -39.81 -22.43
CA GLN A 185 40.61 -41.27 -22.46
C GLN A 185 39.28 -42.03 -22.31
N ALA A 186 38.35 -41.52 -21.49
CA ALA A 186 36.99 -42.05 -21.42
C ALA A 186 36.16 -41.76 -22.69
N SER A 187 36.57 -40.76 -23.48
CA SER A 187 35.89 -40.24 -24.67
C SER A 187 36.61 -40.56 -25.99
N GLU A 188 37.60 -41.46 -26.02
CA GLU A 188 38.24 -41.95 -27.27
C GLU A 188 37.26 -42.65 -28.22
N CYS A 189 35.97 -42.72 -27.87
CA CYS A 189 34.85 -42.98 -28.77
C CYS A 189 34.18 -41.67 -29.26
N SER A 190 34.90 -40.71 -29.86
CA SER A 190 34.45 -39.81 -30.98
C SER A 190 35.05 -38.38 -30.96
N PRO A 191 35.23 -37.72 -32.13
CA PRO A 191 36.01 -36.47 -32.28
C PRO A 191 35.19 -35.17 -32.21
N GLU A 192 33.98 -35.17 -31.63
CA GLU A 192 33.04 -34.03 -31.70
C GLU A 192 33.01 -33.14 -30.42
N CYS A 193 33.88 -33.44 -29.45
CA CYS A 193 33.75 -33.02 -28.05
C CYS A 193 33.93 -31.50 -27.78
N SER A 194 34.64 -30.74 -28.63
CA SER A 194 34.82 -29.29 -28.40
C SER A 194 33.52 -28.48 -28.56
N CYS A 195 32.57 -28.98 -29.37
CA CYS A 195 31.28 -28.33 -29.57
C CYS A 195 30.32 -28.67 -28.42
N GLN A 196 30.48 -29.86 -27.85
CA GLN A 196 29.59 -30.42 -26.84
C GLN A 196 29.74 -29.71 -25.49
N ASP A 197 30.96 -29.32 -25.09
CA ASP A 197 31.18 -28.58 -23.84
C ASP A 197 30.54 -27.18 -23.86
N GLU A 198 30.64 -26.46 -24.98
CA GLU A 198 30.01 -25.15 -25.14
C GLU A 198 28.48 -25.28 -25.23
N LEU A 199 27.98 -26.34 -25.87
CA LEU A 199 26.55 -26.65 -25.89
C LEU A 199 26.02 -26.97 -24.48
N LEU A 200 26.71 -27.80 -23.71
CA LEU A 200 26.35 -28.13 -22.33
C LEU A 200 26.34 -26.88 -21.44
N ARG A 201 27.30 -25.96 -21.66
CA ARG A 201 27.36 -24.67 -20.97
C ARG A 201 26.17 -23.79 -21.31
N LEU A 202 25.83 -23.63 -22.58
CA LEU A 202 24.66 -22.85 -23.01
C LEU A 202 23.37 -23.42 -22.42
N LEU A 203 23.20 -24.75 -22.48
CA LEU A 203 22.06 -25.43 -21.86
C LEU A 203 21.99 -25.21 -20.35
N THR A 204 23.13 -25.18 -19.67
CA THR A 204 23.18 -24.93 -18.22
C THR A 204 22.79 -23.49 -17.89
N LEU A 205 23.28 -22.51 -18.65
CA LEU A 205 22.93 -21.10 -18.46
C LEU A 205 21.45 -20.84 -18.74
N GLU A 206 20.91 -21.41 -19.83
CA GLU A 206 19.48 -21.31 -20.13
C GLU A 206 18.64 -21.98 -19.05
N LYS A 207 18.99 -23.20 -18.62
CA LYS A 207 18.30 -23.88 -17.53
C LYS A 207 18.29 -23.05 -16.25
N CYS A 208 19.43 -22.51 -15.83
CA CYS A 208 19.50 -21.65 -14.64
C CYS A 208 18.69 -20.37 -14.81
N ARG A 209 18.69 -19.76 -16.00
CA ARG A 209 17.86 -18.58 -16.29
C ARG A 209 16.38 -18.91 -16.15
N PHE A 210 15.93 -20.03 -16.71
CA PHE A 210 14.54 -20.49 -16.56
C PHE A 210 14.20 -20.80 -15.11
N GLU A 211 15.05 -21.50 -14.37
CA GLU A 211 14.85 -21.80 -12.95
C GLU A 211 14.76 -20.52 -12.11
N ASN A 212 15.57 -19.50 -12.43
CA ASN A 212 15.51 -18.20 -11.74
C ASN A 212 14.20 -17.47 -12.04
N ILE A 213 13.78 -17.41 -13.31
CA ILE A 213 12.49 -16.80 -13.69
C ILE A 213 11.35 -17.54 -13.00
N PHE A 214 11.30 -18.86 -13.16
CA PHE A 214 10.29 -19.74 -12.56
C PHE A 214 10.15 -19.54 -11.05
N ASN A 215 11.25 -19.43 -10.31
CA ASN A 215 11.25 -19.25 -8.84
C ASN A 215 11.12 -17.81 -8.34
N SER A 216 11.27 -16.81 -9.21
CA SER A 216 11.11 -15.39 -8.86
C SER A 216 9.69 -14.87 -9.07
N THR A 217 8.90 -15.56 -9.88
CA THR A 217 7.48 -15.25 -10.07
C THR A 217 6.69 -15.38 -8.77
N SER A 218 5.87 -14.38 -8.47
CA SER A 218 4.96 -14.36 -7.31
C SER A 218 3.82 -15.36 -7.42
N ASP A 219 3.38 -15.64 -8.64
CA ASP A 219 2.33 -16.60 -8.92
C ASP A 219 2.82 -18.03 -8.66
N GLY A 220 1.92 -18.89 -8.22
CA GLY A 220 2.20 -20.31 -8.11
C GLY A 220 2.25 -20.93 -9.50
N VAL A 221 3.37 -21.53 -9.87
CA VAL A 221 3.55 -22.16 -11.19
C VAL A 221 3.92 -23.63 -10.98
N LEU A 222 3.24 -24.49 -11.71
CA LEU A 222 3.41 -25.94 -11.68
C LEU A 222 3.43 -26.48 -13.10
N VAL A 223 4.30 -27.45 -13.37
CA VAL A 223 4.22 -28.28 -14.57
C VAL A 223 3.78 -29.68 -14.15
N MET A 224 2.81 -30.24 -14.86
CA MET A 224 2.36 -31.61 -14.70
C MET A 224 2.53 -32.41 -15.99
N ASP A 225 2.64 -33.73 -15.85
CA ASP A 225 2.69 -34.68 -16.96
C ASP A 225 1.30 -34.99 -17.55
N GLU A 226 1.27 -35.94 -18.49
CA GLU A 226 0.04 -36.42 -19.13
C GLU A 226 -0.97 -37.02 -18.14
N ASP A 227 -0.50 -37.61 -17.04
CA ASP A 227 -1.32 -38.26 -16.02
C ASP A 227 -1.73 -37.29 -14.90
N CYS A 228 -1.54 -35.99 -15.12
CA CYS A 228 -1.80 -34.92 -14.16
C CYS A 228 -0.99 -35.02 -12.86
N ARG A 229 0.19 -35.64 -12.91
CA ARG A 229 1.14 -35.67 -11.79
C ARG A 229 2.12 -34.52 -11.88
N VAL A 230 2.46 -33.97 -10.73
CA VAL A 230 3.39 -32.84 -10.63
C VAL A 230 4.79 -33.25 -11.08
N ALA A 231 5.28 -32.64 -12.16
CA ALA A 231 6.66 -32.77 -12.61
C ALA A 231 7.58 -31.78 -11.88
N THR A 232 7.16 -30.52 -11.76
CA THR A 232 7.92 -29.49 -11.04
C THR A 232 7.02 -28.35 -10.58
N ALA A 233 7.44 -27.63 -9.55
CA ALA A 233 6.72 -26.50 -8.97
C ALA A 233 7.68 -25.39 -8.58
N ASN A 234 7.25 -24.13 -8.70
CA ASN A 234 8.07 -23.01 -8.30
C ASN A 234 8.08 -22.79 -6.78
N ARG A 235 9.04 -21.98 -6.33
CA ARG A 235 9.16 -21.59 -4.91
C ARG A 235 7.85 -21.01 -4.36
N SER A 236 7.16 -20.16 -5.11
CA SER A 236 5.91 -19.54 -4.64
C SER A 236 4.86 -20.60 -4.32
N LEU A 237 4.62 -21.56 -5.23
CA LEU A 237 3.63 -22.60 -4.99
C LEU A 237 4.01 -23.53 -3.83
N ARG A 238 5.29 -23.86 -3.68
CA ARG A 238 5.80 -24.68 -2.57
C ARG A 238 5.59 -24.03 -1.20
N GLN A 239 5.49 -22.70 -1.12
CA GLN A 239 5.15 -22.02 0.14
C GLN A 239 3.73 -22.33 0.61
N TYR A 240 2.80 -22.55 -0.32
CA TYR A 240 1.41 -22.88 -0.01
C TYR A 240 1.18 -24.39 0.09
N ALA A 241 1.70 -25.17 -0.87
CA ALA A 241 1.45 -26.61 -0.97
C ALA A 241 2.44 -27.50 -0.17
N GLY A 242 3.52 -26.92 0.37
CA GLY A 242 4.58 -27.63 1.08
C GLY A 242 5.66 -28.22 0.17
N GLU A 243 6.64 -28.89 0.78
CA GLU A 243 7.74 -29.58 0.08
C GLU A 243 7.39 -31.04 -0.27
N GLY A 244 8.04 -31.59 -1.30
CA GLY A 244 7.84 -33.00 -1.71
C GLY A 244 6.53 -33.27 -2.47
N ILE A 245 6.09 -32.31 -3.28
CA ILE A 245 4.88 -32.41 -4.10
C ILE A 245 5.07 -33.11 -5.45
N GLU A 246 6.32 -33.35 -5.84
CA GLU A 246 6.67 -34.00 -7.11
C GLU A 246 6.17 -35.45 -7.16
N GLY A 247 5.61 -35.86 -8.30
CA GLY A 247 5.04 -37.18 -8.55
C GLY A 247 3.62 -37.40 -8.00
N LYS A 248 3.10 -36.49 -7.17
CA LYS A 248 1.73 -36.57 -6.65
C LYS A 248 0.71 -36.03 -7.67
N PRO A 249 -0.54 -36.49 -7.65
CA PRO A 249 -1.58 -35.93 -8.50
C PRO A 249 -1.88 -34.48 -8.11
N VAL A 250 -2.12 -33.63 -9.11
CA VAL A 250 -2.30 -32.18 -8.91
C VAL A 250 -3.48 -31.83 -7.99
N TRP A 251 -4.57 -32.60 -8.04
CA TRP A 251 -5.76 -32.36 -7.21
C TRP A 251 -5.52 -32.68 -5.73
N GLU A 252 -4.65 -33.64 -5.40
CA GLU A 252 -4.24 -33.90 -4.02
C GLU A 252 -3.32 -32.78 -3.51
N VAL A 253 -2.40 -32.31 -4.36
CA VAL A 253 -1.43 -31.25 -4.00
C VAL A 253 -2.12 -29.91 -3.78
N LEU A 254 -3.11 -29.59 -4.61
CA LEU A 254 -3.82 -28.31 -4.59
C LEU A 254 -5.19 -28.41 -3.89
N GLY A 255 -5.59 -29.57 -3.35
CA GLY A 255 -6.93 -29.74 -2.75
C GLY A 255 -8.08 -29.39 -3.72
N LEU A 256 -7.94 -29.74 -5.00
CA LEU A 256 -8.91 -29.42 -6.05
C LEU A 256 -9.97 -30.52 -6.21
N GLU A 257 -11.08 -30.18 -6.88
CA GLU A 257 -12.15 -31.12 -7.18
C GLU A 257 -11.74 -32.08 -8.30
N GLY A 258 -11.92 -33.38 -8.06
CA GLY A 258 -11.73 -34.44 -9.03
C GLY A 258 -10.66 -35.46 -8.62
N GLU A 259 -10.92 -36.73 -8.90
CA GLU A 259 -10.01 -37.85 -8.59
C GLU A 259 -9.41 -38.51 -9.85
N SER A 260 -9.84 -38.06 -11.04
CA SER A 260 -9.35 -38.55 -12.34
C SER A 260 -8.96 -37.42 -13.29
N ARG A 261 -8.19 -37.76 -14.32
CA ARG A 261 -7.79 -36.83 -15.41
C ARG A 261 -9.00 -36.22 -16.10
N GLU A 262 -10.00 -37.04 -16.45
CA GLU A 262 -11.20 -36.59 -17.16
C GLU A 262 -12.02 -35.63 -16.31
N GLU A 263 -12.12 -35.92 -15.01
CA GLU A 263 -12.82 -35.09 -14.05
C GLU A 263 -12.09 -33.76 -13.83
N PHE A 264 -10.77 -33.81 -13.67
CA PHE A 264 -9.94 -32.61 -13.55
C PHE A 264 -10.11 -31.66 -14.73
N PHE A 265 -10.02 -32.15 -15.97
CA PHE A 265 -10.21 -31.30 -17.16
C PHE A 265 -11.66 -30.85 -17.38
N ARG A 266 -12.63 -31.54 -16.78
CA ARG A 266 -14.04 -31.12 -16.79
C ARG A 266 -14.27 -29.91 -15.87
N TYR A 267 -13.66 -29.91 -14.69
CA TYR A 267 -13.71 -28.80 -13.75
C TYR A 267 -12.77 -27.64 -14.15
N TYR A 268 -11.61 -27.97 -14.70
CA TYR A 268 -10.53 -27.03 -15.05
C TYR A 268 -10.16 -27.15 -16.54
N PRO A 269 -11.01 -26.66 -17.45
CA PRO A 269 -10.77 -26.76 -18.88
C PRO A 269 -9.54 -25.96 -19.32
N ILE A 270 -8.78 -26.55 -20.26
CA ILE A 270 -7.55 -25.95 -20.80
C ILE A 270 -7.85 -24.62 -21.49
N GLY A 271 -7.06 -23.60 -21.19
CA GLY A 271 -7.18 -22.26 -21.77
C GLY A 271 -8.25 -21.38 -21.11
N GLN A 272 -8.98 -21.89 -20.11
CA GLN A 272 -9.91 -21.10 -19.30
C GLN A 272 -9.33 -20.83 -17.92
N THR A 273 -9.79 -19.74 -17.31
CA THR A 273 -9.45 -19.34 -15.95
C THR A 273 -10.61 -19.67 -15.03
N VAL A 274 -10.34 -20.37 -13.93
CA VAL A 274 -11.32 -20.75 -12.91
C VAL A 274 -10.87 -20.18 -11.55
N GLU A 275 -11.80 -19.64 -10.78
CA GLU A 275 -11.53 -19.20 -9.40
C GLU A 275 -11.65 -20.37 -8.44
N VAL A 276 -10.62 -20.59 -7.62
CA VAL A 276 -10.49 -21.73 -6.71
C VAL A 276 -9.99 -21.28 -5.34
N SER A 277 -10.34 -22.04 -4.30
CA SER A 277 -9.80 -21.86 -2.94
C SER A 277 -9.08 -23.14 -2.47
N PRO A 278 -7.92 -23.45 -3.08
CA PRO A 278 -7.20 -24.73 -2.89
C PRO A 278 -6.74 -24.99 -1.46
N PHE A 279 -6.46 -23.93 -0.70
CA PHE A 279 -5.81 -24.03 0.62
C PHE A 279 -6.75 -23.74 1.79
N GLY A 280 -8.06 -23.54 1.57
CA GLY A 280 -9.07 -23.50 2.64
C GLY A 280 -9.03 -22.34 3.65
N GLU A 281 -8.08 -21.40 3.55
CA GLU A 281 -7.86 -20.32 4.54
C GLU A 281 -8.46 -18.96 4.13
N GLY A 282 -9.49 -18.92 3.28
CA GLY A 282 -9.98 -17.66 2.70
C GLY A 282 -9.02 -17.06 1.67
N LEU A 283 -8.08 -17.86 1.17
CA LEU A 283 -7.23 -17.53 0.04
C LEU A 283 -7.95 -17.92 -1.25
N PHE A 284 -8.00 -16.97 -2.18
CA PHE A 284 -8.59 -17.17 -3.50
C PHE A 284 -7.51 -17.08 -4.56
N PHE A 285 -7.53 -18.05 -5.48
CA PHE A 285 -6.60 -18.12 -6.59
C PHE A 285 -7.36 -18.20 -7.90
N ARG A 286 -6.83 -17.54 -8.92
CA ARG A 286 -7.21 -17.79 -10.30
C ARG A 286 -6.32 -18.89 -10.84
N LEU A 287 -6.91 -20.03 -11.17
CA LEU A 287 -6.24 -21.17 -11.77
C LEU A 287 -6.46 -21.16 -13.29
N SER A 288 -5.40 -21.38 -14.05
CA SER A 288 -5.49 -21.64 -15.49
C SER A 288 -4.56 -22.76 -15.90
N VAL A 289 -5.05 -23.64 -16.76
CA VAL A 289 -4.28 -24.77 -17.31
C VAL A 289 -3.97 -24.50 -18.77
N THR A 290 -2.70 -24.60 -19.16
CA THR A 290 -2.23 -24.39 -20.54
C THR A 290 -1.42 -25.61 -21.00
N SER A 291 -1.62 -26.09 -22.23
CA SER A 291 -0.79 -27.17 -22.78
C SER A 291 0.53 -26.62 -23.32
N LEU A 292 1.64 -27.26 -22.94
CA LEU A 292 3.00 -26.95 -23.42
C LEU A 292 3.30 -27.61 -24.78
N GLY A 293 2.49 -28.56 -25.22
CA GLY A 293 2.64 -29.26 -26.50
C GLY A 293 2.51 -28.36 -27.74
N SER A 294 2.01 -27.12 -27.59
CA SER A 294 1.98 -26.14 -28.67
C SER A 294 3.34 -25.46 -28.94
N VAL A 295 4.28 -25.56 -27.99
CA VAL A 295 5.61 -24.91 -28.05
C VAL A 295 6.72 -25.90 -28.43
N SER A 296 6.59 -27.17 -28.05
CA SER A 296 7.58 -28.21 -28.34
C SER A 296 6.91 -29.58 -28.52
N LEU A 297 7.29 -30.30 -29.58
CA LEU A 297 6.89 -31.71 -29.80
C LEU A 297 7.39 -32.64 -28.68
N ALA A 298 8.46 -32.27 -27.97
CA ALA A 298 9.02 -33.04 -26.86
C ALA A 298 8.24 -32.85 -25.54
N SER A 299 7.48 -31.76 -25.42
CA SER A 299 6.56 -31.49 -24.30
C SER A 299 5.11 -31.81 -24.67
N ALA A 300 4.91 -32.65 -25.70
CA ALA A 300 3.60 -33.18 -26.02
C ALA A 300 3.07 -33.92 -24.78
N GLY A 301 1.92 -33.46 -24.28
CA GLY A 301 1.30 -34.05 -23.09
C GLY A 301 1.62 -33.37 -21.76
N GLU A 302 2.56 -32.43 -21.70
CA GLU A 302 2.80 -31.64 -20.49
C GLU A 302 1.83 -30.46 -20.39
N TYR A 303 1.41 -30.16 -19.17
CA TYR A 303 0.51 -29.04 -18.87
C TYR A 303 1.13 -28.10 -17.84
N LEU A 304 1.00 -26.81 -18.07
CA LEU A 304 1.36 -25.74 -17.14
C LEU A 304 0.10 -25.31 -16.37
N VAL A 305 0.17 -25.33 -15.05
CA VAL A 305 -0.84 -24.70 -14.17
C VAL A 305 -0.27 -23.43 -13.60
N LEU A 306 -1.03 -22.35 -13.76
CA LEU A 306 -0.77 -21.07 -13.16
C LEU A 306 -1.82 -20.81 -12.07
N LEU A 307 -1.38 -20.45 -10.88
CA LEU A 307 -2.19 -20.00 -9.76
C LEU A 307 -1.80 -18.56 -9.39
N THR A 308 -2.62 -17.61 -9.80
CA THR A 308 -2.45 -16.19 -9.42
C THR A 308 -3.28 -15.92 -8.17
N ASN A 309 -2.66 -15.41 -7.11
CA ASN A 309 -3.38 -15.04 -5.89
C ASN A 309 -4.30 -13.83 -6.18
N ILE A 310 -5.61 -14.04 -6.08
CA ILE A 310 -6.65 -13.01 -6.28
C ILE A 310 -7.36 -12.62 -4.98
N THR A 311 -6.86 -13.07 -3.83
CA THR A 311 -7.43 -12.78 -2.51
C THR A 311 -7.65 -11.28 -2.28
N PRO A 312 -6.69 -10.39 -2.58
CA PRO A 312 -6.90 -8.95 -2.42
C PRO A 312 -8.07 -8.41 -3.25
N GLN A 313 -8.23 -8.93 -4.48
CA GLN A 313 -9.29 -8.51 -5.41
C GLN A 313 -10.66 -9.01 -4.95
N VAL A 314 -10.74 -10.25 -4.45
CA VAL A 314 -11.99 -10.82 -3.91
C VAL A 314 -12.43 -10.04 -2.67
N LEU A 315 -11.52 -9.80 -1.72
CA LEU A 315 -11.82 -8.99 -0.52
C LEU A 315 -12.26 -7.57 -0.88
N GLN A 316 -11.59 -6.93 -1.84
CA GLN A 316 -11.97 -5.60 -2.31
C GLN A 316 -13.36 -5.61 -2.95
N ARG A 317 -13.69 -6.65 -3.72
CA ARG A 317 -15.01 -6.82 -4.35
C ARG A 317 -16.10 -6.96 -3.28
N GLU A 318 -15.90 -7.81 -2.28
CA GLU A 318 -16.85 -7.98 -1.17
C GLU A 318 -17.08 -6.65 -0.42
N MET A 319 -16.00 -5.93 -0.08
CA MET A 319 -16.10 -4.61 0.57
C MET A 319 -16.89 -3.60 -0.29
N MET A 320 -16.69 -3.61 -1.61
CA MET A 320 -17.43 -2.76 -2.53
C MET A 320 -18.89 -3.15 -2.62
N GLU A 321 -19.21 -4.44 -2.71
CA GLU A 321 -20.59 -4.94 -2.73
C GLU A 321 -21.34 -4.56 -1.44
N GLU A 322 -20.70 -4.67 -0.28
CA GLU A 322 -21.27 -4.19 0.99
C GLU A 322 -21.48 -2.66 1.01
N ALA A 323 -20.51 -1.89 0.51
CA ALA A 323 -20.63 -0.44 0.44
C ALA A 323 -21.77 0.00 -0.50
N ILE A 324 -21.88 -0.64 -1.67
CA ILE A 324 -22.98 -0.43 -2.61
C ILE A 324 -24.31 -0.80 -1.96
N GLY A 325 -24.38 -1.94 -1.25
CA GLY A 325 -25.57 -2.36 -0.51
C GLY A 325 -26.01 -1.31 0.52
N ARG A 326 -25.08 -0.79 1.32
CA ARG A 326 -25.34 0.28 2.30
C ARG A 326 -25.82 1.57 1.64
N HIS A 327 -25.20 1.97 0.53
CA HIS A 327 -25.62 3.16 -0.22
C HIS A 327 -27.00 2.98 -0.85
N ALA A 328 -27.30 1.81 -1.41
CA ALA A 328 -28.60 1.49 -1.98
C ALA A 328 -29.70 1.54 -0.92
N SER A 329 -29.47 1.00 0.28
CA SER A 329 -30.43 1.10 1.39
C SER A 329 -30.64 2.54 1.86
N ALA A 330 -29.56 3.33 1.98
CA ALA A 330 -29.67 4.72 2.41
C ALA A 330 -30.43 5.58 1.40
N LEU A 331 -30.19 5.37 0.09
CA LEU A 331 -30.92 6.05 -0.98
C LEU A 331 -32.41 5.69 -1.00
N LEU A 332 -32.75 4.42 -0.73
CA LEU A 332 -34.15 4.00 -0.63
C LEU A 332 -34.86 4.66 0.56
N GLU A 333 -34.19 4.79 1.69
CA GLU A 333 -34.76 5.46 2.87
C GLU A 333 -34.96 6.97 2.63
N GLU A 334 -33.98 7.64 2.03
CA GLU A 334 -34.10 9.05 1.67
C GLU A 334 -35.20 9.28 0.63
N LYS A 335 -35.30 8.40 -0.38
CA LYS A 335 -36.40 8.45 -1.35
C LYS A 335 -37.76 8.29 -0.67
N ARG A 336 -37.90 7.36 0.28
CA ARG A 336 -39.14 7.18 1.05
C ARG A 336 -39.48 8.45 1.84
N ARG A 337 -38.50 9.08 2.51
CA ARG A 337 -38.72 10.34 3.23
C ARG A 337 -39.18 11.47 2.31
N LEU A 338 -38.58 11.59 1.12
CA LEU A 338 -38.99 12.57 0.12
C LEU A 338 -40.42 12.31 -0.39
N GLU A 339 -40.79 11.06 -0.61
CA GLU A 339 -42.16 10.69 -1.01
C GLU A 339 -43.18 10.99 0.11
N GLU A 340 -42.85 10.70 1.37
CA GLU A 340 -43.68 11.07 2.52
C GLU A 340 -43.84 12.59 2.64
N LEU A 341 -42.75 13.35 2.49
CA LEU A 341 -42.79 14.81 2.48
C LEU A 341 -43.62 15.36 1.32
N ASP A 342 -43.51 14.80 0.11
CA ASP A 342 -44.35 15.19 -1.04
C ASP A 342 -45.84 14.93 -0.75
N ILE A 343 -46.19 13.78 -0.16
CA ILE A 343 -47.57 13.47 0.25
C ILE A 343 -48.07 14.49 1.28
N THR A 344 -47.28 14.78 2.33
CA THR A 344 -47.68 15.77 3.34
C THR A 344 -47.87 17.15 2.74
N LEU A 345 -46.96 17.59 1.87
CA LEU A 345 -47.01 18.90 1.22
C LEU A 345 -48.22 19.00 0.29
N ARG A 346 -48.52 17.96 -0.50
CA ARG A 346 -49.73 17.90 -1.33
C ARG A 346 -51.01 17.96 -0.50
N THR A 347 -51.03 17.29 0.65
CA THR A 347 -52.17 17.31 1.57
C THR A 347 -52.35 18.70 2.19
N VAL A 348 -51.26 19.34 2.62
CA VAL A 348 -51.31 20.72 3.13
C VAL A 348 -51.77 21.68 2.04
N LEU A 349 -51.22 21.59 0.82
CA LEU A 349 -51.65 22.43 -0.29
C LEU A 349 -53.12 22.23 -0.66
N SER A 350 -53.62 20.99 -0.66
CA SER A 350 -55.03 20.72 -0.96
C SER A 350 -55.96 21.27 0.12
N THR A 351 -55.58 21.19 1.40
CA THR A 351 -56.35 21.81 2.50
C THR A 351 -56.39 23.34 2.38
N ILE A 352 -55.27 23.97 2.02
CA ILE A 352 -55.21 25.42 1.80
C ILE A 352 -56.06 25.84 0.60
N HIS A 353 -56.02 25.07 -0.50
CA HIS A 353 -56.87 25.33 -1.67
C HIS A 353 -58.35 25.18 -1.32
N ALA A 354 -58.74 24.11 -0.61
CA ALA A 354 -60.11 23.90 -0.17
C ALA A 354 -60.59 25.02 0.77
N GLU A 355 -59.74 25.48 1.70
CA GLU A 355 -60.08 26.59 2.59
C GLU A 355 -60.23 27.91 1.81
N ARG A 356 -59.35 28.17 0.84
CA ARG A 356 -59.45 29.35 -0.04
C ARG A 356 -60.73 29.33 -0.86
N ASP A 357 -61.09 28.18 -1.42
CA ASP A 357 -62.31 28.05 -2.21
C ASP A 357 -63.55 28.18 -1.33
N SER A 358 -63.56 27.61 -0.10
CA SER A 358 -64.63 27.82 0.88
C SER A 358 -64.79 29.31 1.24
N ARG A 359 -63.69 30.02 1.51
CA ARG A 359 -63.74 31.47 1.80
C ARG A 359 -64.26 32.28 0.61
N ARG A 360 -63.88 31.92 -0.63
CA ARG A 360 -64.41 32.58 -1.84
C ARG A 360 -65.91 32.32 -2.01
N GLU A 361 -66.36 31.10 -1.77
CA GLU A 361 -67.78 30.74 -1.88
C GLU A 361 -68.62 31.41 -0.79
N GLU A 362 -68.13 31.44 0.46
CA GLU A 362 -68.75 32.17 1.57
C GLU A 362 -68.86 33.66 1.26
N LEU A 363 -67.79 34.29 0.78
CA LEU A 363 -67.81 35.69 0.37
C LEU A 363 -68.80 35.92 -0.77
N SER A 364 -68.78 35.06 -1.79
CA SER A 364 -69.70 35.14 -2.93
C SER A 364 -71.16 34.98 -2.51
N SER A 365 -71.44 34.06 -1.60
CA SER A 365 -72.75 33.85 -0.99
C SER A 365 -73.19 35.06 -0.15
N HIS A 366 -72.29 35.63 0.65
CA HIS A 366 -72.56 36.83 1.45
C HIS A 366 -72.89 38.04 0.55
N VAL A 367 -72.11 38.23 -0.53
CA VAL A 367 -72.38 39.27 -1.53
C VAL A 367 -73.76 39.06 -2.17
N ARG A 368 -74.07 37.83 -2.61
CA ARG A 368 -75.35 37.53 -3.28
C ARG A 368 -76.56 37.62 -2.35
N ARG A 369 -76.44 37.19 -1.09
CA ARG A 369 -77.58 37.09 -0.15
C ARG A 369 -77.85 38.38 0.62
N LEU A 370 -76.84 39.22 0.85
CA LEU A 370 -76.95 40.39 1.72
C LEU A 370 -76.63 41.69 1.01
N LEU A 371 -75.52 41.75 0.24
CA LEU A 371 -75.08 43.01 -0.37
C LEU A 371 -75.87 43.36 -1.63
N LEU A 372 -76.08 42.42 -2.56
CA LEU A 372 -76.88 42.67 -3.77
C LEU A 372 -78.31 43.14 -3.43
N PRO A 373 -79.07 42.47 -2.54
CA PRO A 373 -80.41 42.94 -2.17
C PRO A 373 -80.41 44.30 -1.47
N ALA A 374 -79.39 44.60 -0.65
CA ALA A 374 -79.28 45.89 0.02
C ALA A 374 -78.96 47.04 -0.95
N LEU A 375 -78.11 46.81 -1.96
CA LEU A 375 -77.82 47.76 -3.04
C LEU A 375 -79.05 47.99 -3.92
N ASP A 376 -79.76 46.92 -4.30
CA ASP A 376 -81.04 46.99 -5.01
C ASP A 376 -82.08 47.83 -4.26
N ARG A 377 -82.12 47.70 -2.92
CA ARG A 377 -83.02 48.46 -2.05
C ARG A 377 -82.65 49.94 -2.00
N ILE A 378 -81.36 50.29 -2.00
CA ILE A 378 -80.87 51.69 -2.07
C ILE A 378 -81.31 52.36 -3.39
N GLY A 379 -81.31 51.62 -4.49
CA GLY A 379 -81.71 52.11 -5.81
C GLY A 379 -83.21 52.40 -5.94
N ARG A 380 -84.06 51.65 -5.21
CA ARG A 380 -85.52 51.80 -5.25
C ARG A 380 -86.10 52.75 -4.18
N GLU A 381 -85.37 52.99 -3.09
CA GLU A 381 -85.84 53.83 -1.98
C GLU A 381 -85.92 55.31 -2.38
N GLN A 382 -86.94 56.05 -1.92
CA GLN A 382 -87.10 57.49 -2.23
C GLN A 382 -86.79 58.41 -1.03
N ASP A 383 -86.85 57.89 0.20
CA ASP A 383 -86.51 58.63 1.42
C ASP A 383 -85.00 58.76 1.66
N ALA A 384 -84.53 59.98 1.92
CA ALA A 384 -83.12 60.30 2.17
C ALA A 384 -82.60 59.74 3.51
N VAL A 385 -83.46 59.62 4.53
CA VAL A 385 -83.07 59.12 5.85
C VAL A 385 -82.93 57.60 5.84
N ALA A 386 -83.91 56.88 5.28
CA ALA A 386 -83.85 55.43 5.07
C ALA A 386 -82.67 55.01 4.18
N ARG A 387 -82.40 55.74 3.09
CA ARG A 387 -81.24 55.47 2.20
C ARG A 387 -79.91 55.55 2.93
N LYS A 388 -79.74 56.56 3.80
CA LYS A 388 -78.52 56.74 4.61
C LYS A 388 -78.33 55.61 5.63
N ALA A 389 -79.42 55.07 6.18
CA ALA A 389 -79.39 53.92 7.08
C ALA A 389 -78.98 52.62 6.35
N VAL A 390 -79.52 52.35 5.16
CA VAL A 390 -79.13 51.17 4.36
C VAL A 390 -77.69 51.27 3.85
N ILE A 391 -77.22 52.47 3.47
CA ILE A 391 -75.79 52.70 3.13
C ILE A 391 -74.88 52.40 4.32
N ARG A 392 -75.30 52.75 5.55
CA ARG A 392 -74.54 52.42 6.76
C ARG A 392 -74.50 50.92 7.01
N LEU A 393 -75.62 50.21 6.83
CA LEU A 393 -75.68 48.75 6.95
C LEU A 393 -74.77 48.04 5.92
N VAL A 394 -74.77 48.50 4.66
CA VAL A 394 -73.89 47.98 3.60
C VAL A 394 -72.43 48.27 3.91
N ARG A 395 -72.11 49.48 4.41
CA ARG A 395 -70.76 49.84 4.84
C ARG A 395 -70.28 48.94 5.99
N ASP A 396 -71.09 48.74 7.01
CA ASP A 396 -70.73 47.90 8.16
C ASP A 396 -70.59 46.42 7.73
N SER A 397 -71.44 45.95 6.80
CA SER A 397 -71.37 44.59 6.22
C SER A 397 -70.19 44.38 5.27
N LEU A 398 -69.69 45.42 4.59
CA LEU A 398 -68.47 45.36 3.77
C LEU A 398 -67.21 45.44 4.63
N LEU A 399 -67.24 46.17 5.74
CA LEU A 399 -66.12 46.30 6.67
C LEU A 399 -65.91 45.03 7.52
N SER A 400 -66.97 44.25 7.76
CA SER A 400 -66.92 43.03 8.58
C SER A 400 -66.02 41.91 7.99
N PRO A 401 -66.14 41.51 6.71
CA PRO A 401 -65.26 40.52 6.10
C PRO A 401 -63.83 41.03 5.86
N ILE A 402 -63.68 42.32 5.54
CA ILE A 402 -62.38 42.94 5.23
C ILE A 402 -61.53 43.14 6.49
N SER A 403 -62.17 43.29 7.66
CA SER A 403 -61.48 43.37 8.96
C SER A 403 -61.25 42.01 9.64
N GLY A 404 -61.79 40.93 9.07
CA GLY A 404 -61.70 39.55 9.60
C GLY A 404 -60.75 38.62 8.83
N GLY A 405 -59.98 39.14 7.87
CA GLY A 405 -59.01 38.37 7.09
C GLY A 405 -57.59 38.56 7.62
N GLY A 406 -57.26 37.98 8.76
CA GLY A 406 -55.92 38.11 9.33
C GLY A 406 -55.79 37.49 10.71
N GLU A 407 -56.02 36.17 10.83
CA GLU A 407 -55.33 35.40 11.87
C GLU A 407 -53.83 35.34 11.51
N GLU A 408 -53.13 36.44 11.75
CA GLU A 408 -51.69 36.43 11.96
C GLU A 408 -51.46 36.88 13.41
N ARG A 409 -51.20 35.90 14.27
CA ARG A 409 -50.50 36.15 15.53
C ARG A 409 -49.09 36.59 15.18
N PRO A 410 -48.63 37.72 15.73
CA PRO A 410 -47.36 37.62 16.44
C PRO A 410 -47.37 38.35 17.80
N HIS A 411 -46.73 37.68 18.76
CA HIS A 411 -46.22 38.14 20.04
C HIS A 411 -47.17 38.36 21.24
N ASP A 412 -47.00 37.40 22.15
CA ASP A 412 -47.33 37.30 23.56
C ASP A 412 -47.34 38.63 24.37
N GLY A 413 -48.37 38.78 25.22
CA GLY A 413 -48.49 39.82 26.24
C GLY A 413 -49.53 40.92 25.99
N LEU A 414 -49.49 41.61 24.84
CA LEU A 414 -50.33 42.79 24.59
C LEU A 414 -51.80 42.46 24.23
N SER A 415 -52.06 41.22 23.81
CA SER A 415 -53.39 40.73 23.41
C SER A 415 -54.37 40.52 24.57
N ARG A 416 -53.90 40.59 25.83
CA ARG A 416 -54.72 40.41 27.05
C ARG A 416 -55.26 41.72 27.63
N LEU A 417 -54.89 42.86 27.05
CA LEU A 417 -55.32 44.19 27.51
C LEU A 417 -56.67 44.56 26.89
N THR A 418 -57.55 45.18 27.68
CA THR A 418 -58.81 45.71 27.15
C THR A 418 -58.56 46.98 26.33
N LEU A 419 -59.50 47.37 25.46
CA LEU A 419 -59.39 48.59 24.64
C LEU A 419 -59.05 49.85 25.45
N ALA A 420 -59.62 50.00 26.65
CA ALA A 420 -59.32 51.11 27.56
C ALA A 420 -57.88 51.05 28.09
N GLU A 421 -57.38 49.86 28.42
CA GLU A 421 -56.01 49.64 28.89
C GLU A 421 -54.98 49.84 27.76
N LEU A 422 -55.32 49.47 26.53
CA LEU A 422 -54.50 49.70 25.33
C LEU A 422 -54.35 51.20 25.03
N ASN A 423 -55.44 51.96 25.14
CA ASN A 423 -55.42 53.42 24.96
C ASN A 423 -54.55 54.10 26.02
N VAL A 424 -54.65 53.68 27.28
CA VAL A 424 -53.76 54.14 28.36
C VAL A 424 -52.29 53.77 28.08
N CYS A 425 -52.00 52.57 27.55
CA CYS A 425 -50.63 52.18 27.15
C CYS A 425 -50.05 53.07 26.05
N ARG A 426 -50.87 53.45 25.06
CA ARG A 426 -50.45 54.34 23.95
C ARG A 426 -50.00 55.70 24.47
N PHE A 427 -50.75 56.30 25.39
CA PHE A 427 -50.37 57.59 25.99
C PHE A 427 -49.17 57.48 26.95
N ILE A 428 -49.00 56.35 27.65
CA ILE A 428 -47.80 56.09 28.47
C ILE A 428 -46.55 55.97 27.60
N ARG A 429 -46.65 55.31 26.44
CA ARG A 429 -45.54 55.20 25.47
C ARG A 429 -45.18 56.55 24.86
N ALA A 430 -46.16 57.45 24.72
CA ALA A 430 -45.96 58.84 24.30
C ALA A 430 -45.45 59.76 25.43
N GLY A 431 -45.18 59.24 26.63
CA GLY A 431 -44.57 59.99 27.73
C GLY A 431 -45.54 60.74 28.65
N HIS A 432 -46.86 60.61 28.48
CA HIS A 432 -47.84 61.37 29.24
C HIS A 432 -47.99 60.91 30.70
N GLY A 433 -48.17 61.88 31.61
CA GLY A 433 -48.39 61.64 33.04
C GLY A 433 -49.82 61.19 33.35
N THR A 434 -50.06 60.59 34.52
CA THR A 434 -51.39 60.06 34.91
C THR A 434 -52.50 61.13 34.91
N LYS A 435 -52.16 62.36 35.34
CA LYS A 435 -53.12 63.49 35.35
C LYS A 435 -53.47 63.99 33.94
N GLU A 436 -52.54 63.85 32.98
CA GLU A 436 -52.74 64.26 31.59
C GLU A 436 -53.56 63.21 30.84
N ILE A 437 -53.23 61.92 31.02
CA ILE A 437 -54.00 60.80 30.46
C ILE A 437 -55.46 60.85 30.93
N ALA A 438 -55.69 61.19 32.20
CA ALA A 438 -57.03 61.35 32.77
C ALA A 438 -57.85 62.43 32.04
N ARG A 439 -57.22 63.58 31.73
CA ARG A 439 -57.86 64.67 30.97
C ARG A 439 -58.12 64.28 29.52
N LEU A 440 -57.17 63.62 28.86
CA LEU A 440 -57.28 63.21 27.45
C LEU A 440 -58.35 62.14 27.21
N LEU A 441 -58.55 61.24 28.18
CA LEU A 441 -59.55 60.18 28.12
C LEU A 441 -60.85 60.55 28.86
N ASN A 442 -60.92 61.75 29.44
CA ASN A 442 -62.05 62.27 30.22
C ASN A 442 -62.53 61.33 31.35
N ILE A 443 -61.58 60.76 32.09
CA ILE A 443 -61.81 59.83 33.21
C ILE A 443 -61.05 60.31 34.46
N SER A 444 -61.40 59.79 35.64
CA SER A 444 -60.71 60.19 36.88
C SER A 444 -59.25 59.72 36.88
N PRO A 445 -58.32 60.48 37.49
CA PRO A 445 -56.91 60.07 37.60
C PRO A 445 -56.73 58.77 38.41
N GLU A 446 -57.65 58.48 39.33
CA GLU A 446 -57.68 57.24 40.11
C GLU A 446 -58.06 56.03 39.25
N THR A 447 -58.96 56.23 38.28
CA THR A 447 -59.29 55.23 37.25
C THR A 447 -58.10 54.93 36.35
N VAL A 448 -57.30 55.94 35.98
CA VAL A 448 -56.05 55.75 35.20
C VAL A 448 -55.00 54.98 35.98
N GLN A 449 -54.84 55.23 37.30
CA GLN A 449 -53.94 54.44 38.14
C GLN A 449 -54.40 52.97 38.23
N THR A 450 -55.71 52.75 38.32
CA THR A 450 -56.30 51.40 38.32
C THR A 450 -56.01 50.67 37.01
N HIS A 451 -56.17 51.35 35.86
CA HIS A 451 -55.79 50.79 34.56
C HIS A 451 -54.28 50.51 34.48
N ARG A 452 -53.40 51.40 34.97
CA ARG A 452 -51.94 51.16 35.02
C ARG A 452 -51.58 49.92 35.86
N ARG A 453 -52.25 49.72 37.00
CA ARG A 453 -52.05 48.54 37.86
C ARG A 453 -52.51 47.25 37.17
N ASN A 454 -53.64 47.31 36.48
CA ASN A 454 -54.18 46.18 35.70
C ASN A 454 -53.29 45.84 34.50
N ILE A 455 -52.78 46.84 33.80
CA ILE A 455 -51.81 46.67 32.71
C ILE A 455 -50.55 45.98 33.21
N ARG A 456 -49.94 46.46 34.32
CA ARG A 456 -48.75 45.80 34.91
C ARG A 456 -49.03 44.36 35.30
N ARG A 457 -50.21 44.06 35.87
CA ARG A 457 -50.62 42.70 36.21
C ARG A 457 -50.76 41.82 34.97
N LYS A 458 -51.41 42.32 33.92
CA LYS A 458 -51.69 41.57 32.68
C LYS A 458 -50.45 41.36 31.81
N LEU A 459 -49.46 42.25 31.91
CA LEU A 459 -48.15 42.12 31.26
C LEU A 459 -47.10 41.39 32.11
N GLY A 460 -47.48 40.80 33.26
CA GLY A 460 -46.55 40.02 34.11
C GLY A 460 -45.49 40.86 34.85
N LEU A 461 -45.68 42.18 34.95
CA LEU A 461 -44.76 43.14 35.58
C LEU A 461 -45.08 43.41 37.07
N ARG A 462 -45.77 42.47 37.72
CA ARG A 462 -46.15 42.58 39.13
C ARG A 462 -44.95 42.16 40.00
N GLY A 463 -44.42 43.08 40.81
CA GLY A 463 -43.26 42.81 41.68
C GLY A 463 -41.88 43.04 41.04
N ARG A 464 -41.82 43.53 39.79
CA ARG A 464 -40.56 43.95 39.13
C ARG A 464 -40.44 45.47 39.14
N GLU A 465 -39.27 46.01 39.47
CA GLU A 465 -38.98 47.46 39.53
C GLU A 465 -38.84 48.13 38.15
N THR A 466 -39.08 47.42 37.06
CA THR A 466 -39.02 47.99 35.72
C THR A 466 -40.15 49.00 35.48
N GLN A 467 -39.82 50.17 34.92
CA GLN A 467 -40.80 51.19 34.54
C GLN A 467 -41.65 50.72 33.36
N LEU A 468 -42.98 50.88 33.46
CA LEU A 468 -43.95 50.39 32.47
C LEU A 468 -43.73 51.02 31.09
N ALA A 469 -43.31 52.30 31.03
CA ALA A 469 -43.02 52.99 29.77
C ALA A 469 -41.82 52.37 29.02
N VAL A 470 -40.76 52.02 29.76
CA VAL A 470 -39.53 51.42 29.18
C VAL A 470 -39.81 50.03 28.62
N HIS A 471 -40.61 49.22 29.31
CA HIS A 471 -41.00 47.89 28.84
C HIS A 471 -41.86 47.95 27.57
N LEU A 472 -42.76 48.93 27.47
CA LEU A 472 -43.60 49.14 26.29
C LEU A 472 -42.84 49.70 25.07
N LEU A 473 -41.70 50.35 25.28
CA LEU A 473 -40.82 50.85 24.20
C LEU A 473 -39.91 49.73 23.64
N HIS A 474 -39.34 48.88 24.51
CA HIS A 474 -38.45 47.80 24.09
C HIS A 474 -39.18 46.64 23.37
N ALA A 475 -40.48 46.46 23.59
CA ALA A 475 -41.29 45.47 22.89
C ALA A 475 -41.58 45.83 21.41
N GLY A 476 -41.25 47.05 20.95
CA GLY A 476 -41.57 47.55 19.61
C GLY A 476 -40.39 47.79 18.66
N GLY A 477 -39.16 47.44 19.04
CA GLY A 477 -37.96 47.80 18.29
C GLY A 477 -36.99 46.64 18.08
N LYS A 478 -37.31 45.69 17.18
CA LYS A 478 -36.34 44.82 16.49
C LYS A 478 -36.91 44.42 15.12
N SER A 479 -36.79 45.35 14.17
CA SER A 479 -36.83 45.07 12.72
C SER A 479 -36.05 46.18 12.01
N ALA A 480 -35.07 45.78 11.19
CA ALA A 480 -34.23 46.55 10.27
C ALA A 480 -33.03 47.37 10.80
N SER A 481 -31.83 46.80 10.72
CA SER A 481 -30.71 47.30 9.87
C SER A 481 -29.42 46.48 10.06
N ALA A 482 -28.82 46.02 8.95
CA ALA A 482 -27.37 46.11 8.64
C ALA A 482 -27.02 45.16 7.48
N SER A 483 -26.88 45.73 6.28
CA SER A 483 -26.09 45.20 5.17
C SER A 483 -24.98 46.20 4.84
N SER A 484 -23.79 45.67 4.50
CA SER A 484 -22.61 46.28 3.83
C SER A 484 -21.91 47.46 4.55
N GLU A 485 -20.58 47.65 4.56
CA GLU A 485 -19.53 47.28 3.60
C GLU A 485 -18.10 47.55 4.20
N ASP A 486 -17.13 46.73 3.77
CA ASP A 486 -15.75 47.04 3.33
C ASP A 486 -14.49 47.29 4.22
N SER A 487 -13.42 46.61 3.76
CA SER A 487 -11.96 46.93 3.74
C SER A 487 -10.97 46.67 4.92
N SER A 488 -9.94 45.88 4.59
CA SER A 488 -8.66 45.39 5.20
C SER A 488 -7.71 46.49 5.81
N PRO A 489 -6.55 46.23 6.49
CA PRO A 489 -5.57 45.12 6.33
C PRO A 489 -4.73 44.63 7.56
N SER A 490 -3.83 43.65 7.28
CA SER A 490 -2.48 43.38 7.86
C SER A 490 -2.24 42.16 8.79
N SER A 491 -1.43 41.24 8.25
CA SER A 491 -0.30 40.47 8.81
C SER A 491 -0.39 39.74 10.15
N SER A 492 -0.26 38.40 10.11
CA SER A 492 0.86 37.66 10.73
C SER A 492 0.79 36.15 10.41
N SER A 493 1.87 35.64 9.81
CA SER A 493 2.33 34.23 9.88
C SER A 493 3.09 34.04 11.23
N PRO A 494 3.48 32.82 11.70
CA PRO A 494 3.82 31.63 10.91
C PRO A 494 3.50 30.23 11.51
N ASP A 495 3.95 29.22 10.75
CA ASP A 495 4.34 27.85 11.11
C ASP A 495 3.39 26.66 10.86
N GLY A 496 3.82 25.84 9.89
CA GLY A 496 3.38 24.47 9.60
C GLY A 496 4.18 23.93 8.40
N PRO A 497 5.01 22.86 8.56
CA PRO A 497 6.10 22.56 7.64
C PRO A 497 5.66 21.74 6.43
N ALA A 498 6.37 21.96 5.32
CA ALA A 498 6.42 21.08 4.17
C ALA A 498 7.67 20.21 4.28
N ASP A 499 7.54 18.90 4.02
CA ASP A 499 8.67 18.04 3.73
C ASP A 499 8.53 17.46 2.32
N ARG A 500 9.57 17.71 1.52
CA ARG A 500 9.80 17.24 0.16
C ARG A 500 10.51 15.90 0.23
N VAL A 501 10.19 14.98 -0.69
CA VAL A 501 11.14 13.93 -1.08
C VAL A 501 11.49 14.16 -2.55
N GLU A 502 12.76 14.48 -2.76
CA GLU A 502 13.46 14.56 -4.03
C GLU A 502 13.61 13.17 -4.66
N ALA A 503 13.49 13.13 -5.99
CA ALA A 503 14.09 12.07 -6.80
C ALA A 503 15.54 12.43 -7.13
N PRO A 504 16.45 11.45 -7.23
CA PRO A 504 17.68 11.64 -7.97
C PRO A 504 17.68 10.77 -9.24
N THR A 505 18.02 11.41 -10.35
CA THR A 505 18.52 10.74 -11.55
C THR A 505 20.00 10.39 -11.34
N ARG A 506 20.32 9.11 -11.53
CA ARG A 506 21.38 8.67 -12.45
C ARG A 506 21.11 7.27 -12.95
#